data_AF-A6JN34-F1
#
_entry.id   AF-A6JN34-F1
#
_cell.length_a   1.000
_cell.length_b   1.000
_cell.length_c   1.000
_cell.angle_alpha   90.00
_cell.angle_beta   90.00
_cell.angle_gamma   90.00
#
_symmetry.space_group_name_H-M   'P 1'
#
loop_
_entity.id
_entity.type
_entity.pdbx_description
1 polymer ?
#
loop_
_entity_poly.entity_id
_entity_poly.type
_entity_poly.pdbx_seq_one_letter_code
_entity_poly.pdbx_strand_id
1 'polypeptide(L)'
;MPEAELNLIGIIWPNLPGKLDAAYEVSMIDQVRYFKGNKVWVVREHTVLRGFPTDIHSFFGFPSSVTHIDAAVCEEETGKTYFFVDNMYWRYDENTQSMDPGYPRLTAEDFPGIDDKVDDVFQKG
;
A
#
# COMPACT_ATOMS: atom_id res chain seq x y z
N MET A 1 0.90 0.96 -31.52
CA MET A 1 0.52 0.52 -30.17
C MET A 1 1.82 0.06 -29.52
N PRO A 2 2.37 0.76 -28.52
CA PRO A 2 3.57 0.26 -27.86
C PRO A 2 3.16 -0.92 -26.97
N GLU A 3 3.85 -2.02 -27.17
CA GLU A 3 3.80 -3.23 -26.36
C GLU A 3 4.35 -2.88 -24.97
N ALA A 4 3.65 -3.27 -23.91
CA ALA A 4 4.14 -3.08 -22.56
C ALA A 4 5.41 -3.95 -22.40
N GLU A 5 6.58 -3.33 -22.40
CA GLU A 5 7.82 -4.03 -22.08
C GLU A 5 7.75 -4.47 -20.62
N LEU A 6 7.62 -5.79 -20.41
CA LEU A 6 7.72 -6.44 -19.11
C LEU A 6 9.16 -6.32 -18.60
N ASN A 7 9.53 -5.13 -18.15
CA ASN A 7 10.80 -4.87 -17.49
C ASN A 7 10.70 -5.37 -16.05
N LEU A 8 11.62 -6.25 -15.65
CA LEU A 8 11.71 -6.71 -14.26
C LEU A 8 11.84 -5.48 -13.35
N ILE A 9 11.03 -5.39 -12.30
CA ILE A 9 11.08 -4.31 -11.28
C ILE A 9 12.53 -4.06 -10.80
N GLY A 10 13.35 -5.10 -10.71
CA GLY A 10 14.76 -5.00 -10.30
C GLY A 10 15.69 -4.26 -11.27
N ILE A 11 15.29 -4.04 -12.53
CA ILE A 11 16.06 -3.23 -13.50
C ILE A 11 15.76 -1.74 -13.30
N ILE A 12 14.52 -1.39 -12.94
CA ILE A 12 14.07 0.00 -12.79
C ILE A 12 14.33 0.51 -11.36
N TRP A 13 14.22 -0.37 -10.36
CA TRP A 13 14.45 -0.05 -8.95
C TRP A 13 15.30 -1.13 -8.27
N PRO A 14 16.64 -1.07 -8.38
CA PRO A 14 17.53 -2.13 -7.88
C PRO A 14 17.48 -2.32 -6.36
N ASN A 15 16.93 -1.35 -5.62
CA ASN A 15 16.81 -1.38 -4.17
C ASN A 15 15.47 -1.93 -3.66
N LEU A 16 14.52 -2.28 -4.55
CA LEU A 16 13.27 -2.92 -4.15
C LEU A 16 13.47 -4.45 -4.09
N PRO A 17 12.90 -5.11 -3.06
CA PRO A 17 12.90 -6.56 -3.03
C PRO A 17 12.06 -7.11 -4.20
N GLY A 18 12.46 -8.27 -4.74
CA GLY A 18 11.61 -8.98 -5.71
C GLY A 18 10.33 -9.53 -5.05
N LYS A 19 9.25 -9.66 -5.84
CA LYS A 19 7.90 -10.10 -5.43
C LYS A 19 7.32 -9.24 -4.30
N LEU A 20 6.91 -8.02 -4.61
CA LEU A 20 6.23 -7.13 -3.67
C LEU A 20 4.86 -7.69 -3.27
N ASP A 21 4.41 -7.35 -2.07
CA ASP A 21 3.11 -7.78 -1.56
C ASP A 21 2.01 -6.78 -1.93
N ALA A 22 2.30 -5.47 -1.80
CA ALA A 22 1.38 -4.40 -2.21
C ALA A 22 2.14 -3.14 -2.65
N ALA A 23 1.46 -2.24 -3.35
CA ALA A 23 1.94 -0.90 -3.65
C ALA A 23 0.78 0.08 -3.76
N TYR A 24 1.00 1.35 -3.41
CA TYR A 24 0.05 2.42 -3.72
C TYR A 24 0.78 3.76 -3.92
N GLU A 25 0.14 4.67 -4.65
CA GLU A 25 0.64 6.01 -4.90
C GLU A 25 -0.10 7.05 -4.05
N VAL A 26 0.63 8.03 -3.54
CA VAL A 26 0.12 9.24 -2.89
C VAL A 26 0.46 10.43 -3.79
N SER A 27 -0.32 10.60 -4.85
CA SER A 27 -0.04 11.51 -5.97
C SER A 27 0.16 12.96 -5.54
N MET A 28 -0.55 13.40 -4.48
CA MET A 28 -0.44 14.76 -3.95
C MET A 28 0.98 15.11 -3.43
N ILE A 29 1.80 14.10 -3.09
CA ILE A 29 3.19 14.29 -2.64
C ILE A 29 4.21 13.56 -3.52
N ASP A 30 3.80 13.05 -4.69
CA ASP A 30 4.65 12.31 -5.62
C ASP A 30 5.47 11.21 -4.90
N GLN A 31 4.75 10.30 -4.24
CA GLN A 31 5.36 9.17 -3.54
C GLN A 31 4.62 7.88 -3.87
N VAL A 32 5.38 6.85 -4.24
CA VAL A 32 4.89 5.47 -4.30
C VAL A 32 5.42 4.71 -3.09
N ARG A 33 4.52 4.01 -2.40
CA ARG A 33 4.86 3.18 -1.24
C ARG A 33 4.74 1.71 -1.64
N TYR A 34 5.83 0.96 -1.43
CA TYR A 34 5.92 -0.46 -1.75
C TYR A 34 6.06 -1.29 -0.48
N PHE A 35 5.42 -2.46 -0.45
CA PHE A 35 5.35 -3.31 0.73
C PHE A 35 5.98 -4.68 0.47
N LYS A 36 6.73 -5.17 1.47
CA LYS A 36 7.19 -6.56 1.52
C LYS A 36 7.32 -7.03 2.96
N GLY A 37 6.58 -8.05 3.35
CA GLY A 37 6.40 -8.45 4.74
C GLY A 37 5.96 -7.24 5.56
N ASN A 38 6.58 -7.04 6.72
CA ASN A 38 6.26 -5.92 7.59
C ASN A 38 7.05 -4.64 7.27
N LYS A 39 7.62 -4.55 6.06
CA LYS A 39 8.46 -3.42 5.63
C LYS A 39 7.80 -2.61 4.54
N VAL A 40 8.01 -1.30 4.61
CA VAL A 40 7.60 -0.32 3.60
C VAL A 40 8.81 0.41 3.05
N TRP A 41 8.84 0.61 1.73
CA TRP A 41 9.74 1.49 1.01
C TRP A 41 8.94 2.67 0.50
N VAL A 42 9.43 3.89 0.73
CA VAL A 42 8.86 5.09 0.11
C VAL A 42 9.79 5.53 -1.00
N VAL A 43 9.26 5.61 -2.21
CA VAL A 43 9.97 6.02 -3.41
C VAL A 43 9.38 7.32 -3.90
N ARG A 44 10.25 8.27 -4.26
CA ARG A 44 9.89 9.48 -5.00
C ARG A 44 10.73 9.50 -6.27
N GLU A 45 10.11 9.80 -7.40
CA GLU A 45 10.69 9.64 -8.73
C GLU A 45 11.24 8.22 -8.93
N HIS A 46 12.56 8.04 -8.85
CA HIS A 46 13.25 6.76 -9.01
C HIS A 46 14.13 6.41 -7.80
N THR A 47 13.99 7.12 -6.68
CA THR A 47 14.87 6.97 -5.52
C THR A 47 14.09 6.58 -4.27
N VAL A 48 14.57 5.54 -3.58
CA VAL A 48 14.08 5.19 -2.23
C VAL A 48 14.52 6.29 -1.26
N LEU A 49 13.58 6.86 -0.51
CA LEU A 49 13.87 7.94 0.43
C LEU A 49 14.77 7.45 1.58
N ARG A 50 15.57 8.37 2.12
CA ARG A 50 16.46 8.08 3.25
C ARG A 50 15.65 7.63 4.47
N GLY A 51 16.09 6.54 5.11
CA GLY A 51 15.42 5.98 6.29
C GLY A 51 14.48 4.82 5.97
N PHE A 52 14.33 4.45 4.69
CA PHE A 52 13.58 3.29 4.25
C PHE A 52 14.52 2.15 3.80
N PRO A 53 14.10 0.87 3.94
CA PRO A 53 12.82 0.45 4.48
C PRO A 53 12.66 0.68 5.98
N THR A 54 11.43 0.92 6.41
CA THR A 54 11.04 0.96 7.82
C THR A 54 9.90 0.00 8.10
N ASP A 55 9.52 -0.15 9.35
CA ASP A 55 8.51 -1.08 9.81
C ASP A 55 7.09 -0.48 9.74
N ILE A 56 6.13 -1.24 9.19
CA ILE A 56 4.73 -0.80 9.06
C ILE A 56 4.08 -0.49 10.42
N HIS A 57 4.52 -1.12 11.50
CA HIS A 57 4.01 -0.83 12.85
C HIS A 57 4.40 0.58 13.27
N SER A 58 5.65 0.96 13.04
CA SER A 58 6.17 2.27 13.42
C SER A 58 5.73 3.39 12.47
N PHE A 59 5.56 3.06 11.19
CA PHE A 59 5.30 4.05 10.15
C PHE A 59 3.81 4.38 10.00
N PHE A 60 2.94 3.36 10.09
CA PHE A 60 1.48 3.52 9.93
C PHE A 60 0.70 3.30 11.23
N GLY A 61 1.32 2.73 12.27
CA GLY A 61 0.63 2.38 13.51
C GLY A 61 -0.10 1.03 13.45
N PHE A 62 0.25 0.13 12.54
CA PHE A 62 -0.34 -1.23 12.52
C PHE A 62 -0.01 -1.99 13.82
N PRO A 63 -0.95 -2.81 14.34
CA PRO A 63 -0.66 -3.71 15.45
C PRO A 63 0.38 -4.76 15.05
N SER A 64 1.13 -5.27 16.02
CA SER A 64 2.21 -6.25 15.79
C SER A 64 1.75 -7.58 15.17
N SER A 65 0.45 -7.86 15.21
CA SER A 65 -0.16 -9.04 14.57
C SER A 65 -0.18 -8.95 13.04
N VAL A 66 -0.13 -7.75 12.46
CA VAL A 66 -0.15 -7.55 11.00
C VAL A 66 1.26 -7.71 10.45
N THR A 67 1.53 -8.81 9.77
CA THR A 67 2.90 -9.16 9.32
C THR A 67 3.19 -8.82 7.86
N HIS A 68 2.15 -8.51 7.08
CA HIS A 68 2.21 -8.10 5.69
C HIS A 68 0.92 -7.35 5.31
N ILE A 69 0.93 -6.73 4.13
CA ILE A 69 -0.22 -6.06 3.52
C ILE A 69 -0.51 -6.78 2.20
N ASP A 70 -1.75 -7.20 1.98
CA ASP A 70 -2.14 -7.94 0.77
C ASP A 70 -2.37 -6.98 -0.41
N ALA A 71 -3.03 -5.86 -0.16
CA ALA A 71 -3.28 -4.82 -1.17
C ALA A 71 -3.41 -3.44 -0.51
N ALA A 72 -3.17 -2.39 -1.27
CA ALA A 72 -3.32 -1.02 -0.80
C ALA A 72 -3.79 -0.09 -1.94
N VAL A 73 -4.65 0.88 -1.62
CA VAL A 73 -5.10 1.91 -2.58
C VAL A 73 -5.30 3.23 -1.86
N CYS A 74 -4.90 4.35 -2.48
CA CYS A 74 -5.20 5.68 -1.99
C CYS A 74 -6.29 6.33 -2.83
N GLU A 75 -7.34 6.80 -2.17
CA GLU A 75 -8.39 7.63 -2.74
C GLU A 75 -7.91 9.09 -2.72
N GLU A 76 -7.51 9.61 -3.88
CA GLU A 76 -6.86 10.93 -3.98
C GLU A 76 -7.74 12.09 -3.51
N GLU A 77 -9.05 12.03 -3.79
CA GLU A 77 -9.98 13.12 -3.44
C GLU A 77 -10.11 13.31 -1.92
N THR A 78 -10.01 12.22 -1.16
CA THR A 78 -10.20 12.23 0.29
C THR A 78 -8.87 12.16 1.06
N GLY A 79 -7.79 11.73 0.39
CA GLY A 79 -6.51 11.39 1.03
C GLY A 79 -6.59 10.16 1.93
N LYS A 80 -7.60 9.30 1.73
CA LYS A 80 -7.73 8.06 2.50
C LYS A 80 -7.05 6.91 1.78
N THR A 81 -6.12 6.26 2.48
CA THR A 81 -5.52 5.02 2.03
C THR A 81 -6.20 3.84 2.69
N TYR A 82 -6.59 2.86 1.89
CA TYR A 82 -7.19 1.61 2.33
C TYR A 82 -6.14 0.50 2.22
N PHE A 83 -5.89 -0.19 3.32
CA PHE A 83 -4.99 -1.34 3.38
C PHE A 83 -5.81 -2.59 3.63
N PHE A 84 -5.61 -3.64 2.84
CA PHE A 84 -6.26 -4.94 3.00
C PHE A 84 -5.26 -5.93 3.60
N VAL A 85 -5.70 -6.67 4.62
CA VAL A 85 -4.93 -7.74 5.26
C VAL A 85 -5.91 -8.83 5.66
N ASP A 86 -5.71 -10.03 5.12
CA ASP A 86 -6.64 -11.14 5.22
C ASP A 86 -8.08 -10.67 4.87
N ASN A 87 -9.05 -10.95 5.74
CA ASN A 87 -10.45 -10.59 5.57
C ASN A 87 -10.83 -9.20 6.13
N MET A 88 -9.83 -8.40 6.49
CA MET A 88 -10.02 -7.09 7.12
C MET A 88 -9.40 -5.99 6.26
N TYR A 89 -9.87 -4.76 6.47
CA TYR A 89 -9.23 -3.58 5.93
C TYR A 89 -9.09 -2.47 6.98
N TRP A 90 -8.06 -1.65 6.80
CA TRP A 90 -7.74 -0.48 7.59
C TRP A 90 -7.86 0.75 6.71
N ARG A 91 -8.24 1.87 7.30
CA ARG A 91 -8.24 3.16 6.61
C ARG A 91 -7.29 4.11 7.31
N TYR A 92 -6.32 4.60 6.57
CA TYR A 92 -5.30 5.55 7.01
C TYR A 92 -5.55 6.89 6.37
N ASP A 93 -5.49 7.96 7.15
CA ASP A 93 -5.61 9.33 6.67
C ASP A 93 -4.21 9.88 6.37
N GLU A 94 -3.91 10.12 5.10
CA GLU A 94 -2.62 10.69 4.70
C GLU A 94 -2.45 12.15 5.16
N ASN A 95 -3.55 12.88 5.41
CA ASN A 95 -3.51 14.26 5.88
C ASN A 95 -3.15 14.35 7.38
N THR A 96 -3.70 13.46 8.21
CA THR A 96 -3.41 13.43 9.66
C THR A 96 -2.31 12.45 10.01
N GLN A 97 -1.88 11.63 9.07
CA GLN A 97 -0.88 10.58 9.23
C GLN A 97 -1.23 9.59 10.35
N SER A 98 -2.49 9.13 10.37
CA SER A 98 -2.96 8.18 11.38
C SER A 98 -4.07 7.27 10.85
N MET A 99 -4.21 6.09 11.46
CA MET A 99 -5.37 5.22 11.24
C MET A 99 -6.65 5.91 11.71
N ASP A 100 -7.72 5.80 10.93
CA ASP A 100 -9.04 6.28 11.30
C ASP A 100 -9.61 5.44 12.47
N PRO A 101 -10.34 6.05 13.41
CA PRO A 101 -11.02 5.31 14.47
C PRO A 101 -12.12 4.40 13.87
N GLY A 102 -12.34 3.26 14.51
CA GLY A 102 -13.32 2.26 14.05
C GLY A 102 -12.77 1.25 13.04
N TYR A 103 -11.47 1.29 12.77
CA TYR A 103 -10.75 0.31 11.97
C TYR A 103 -9.87 -0.61 12.83
N PRO A 104 -9.62 -1.86 12.40
CA PRO A 104 -10.03 -2.44 11.12
C PRO A 104 -11.50 -2.87 11.06
N ARG A 105 -12.03 -3.04 9.84
CA ARG A 105 -13.37 -3.55 9.56
C ARG A 105 -13.31 -4.76 8.63
N LEU A 106 -14.35 -5.58 8.62
CA LEU A 106 -14.46 -6.72 7.71
C LEU A 106 -14.64 -6.23 6.28
N THR A 107 -13.79 -6.71 5.36
CA THR A 107 -13.86 -6.33 3.95
C THR A 107 -15.22 -6.67 3.35
N ALA A 108 -15.74 -7.86 3.64
CA ALA A 108 -17.02 -8.34 3.11
C ALA A 108 -18.25 -7.52 3.55
N GLU A 109 -18.18 -6.77 4.67
CA GLU A 109 -19.29 -5.96 5.15
C GLU A 109 -19.46 -4.66 4.36
N ASP A 110 -18.34 -4.03 3.97
CA ASP A 110 -18.34 -2.72 3.32
C ASP A 110 -18.08 -2.81 1.80
N PHE A 111 -17.52 -3.92 1.31
CA PHE A 111 -17.25 -4.18 -0.11
C PHE A 111 -17.97 -5.46 -0.59
N PRO A 112 -19.31 -5.46 -0.69
CA PRO A 112 -20.06 -6.64 -1.07
C PRO A 112 -19.68 -7.09 -2.50
N GLY A 113 -19.29 -8.36 -2.64
CA GLY A 113 -18.86 -8.97 -3.91
C GLY A 113 -17.35 -9.14 -4.06
N ILE A 114 -16.56 -8.71 -3.07
CA ILE A 114 -15.14 -9.05 -2.93
C ILE A 114 -15.04 -10.27 -2.02
N ASP A 115 -14.37 -11.34 -2.48
CA ASP A 115 -14.11 -12.55 -1.69
C ASP A 115 -13.17 -12.24 -0.50
N ASP A 116 -12.94 -13.22 0.40
CA ASP A 116 -12.22 -13.01 1.67
C ASP A 116 -10.77 -12.49 1.53
N LYS A 117 -10.17 -12.53 0.33
CA LYS A 117 -8.83 -12.02 0.07
C LYS A 117 -8.81 -11.14 -1.16
N VAL A 118 -8.17 -9.97 -1.02
CA VAL A 118 -7.93 -9.03 -2.11
C VAL A 118 -6.49 -9.19 -2.59
N ASP A 119 -6.31 -9.63 -3.83
CA ASP A 119 -4.97 -9.79 -4.42
C ASP A 119 -4.41 -8.49 -5.01
N ASP A 120 -5.27 -7.56 -5.47
CA ASP A 120 -4.87 -6.24 -5.99
C ASP A 120 -6.05 -5.24 -6.02
N VAL A 121 -5.79 -3.94 -5.87
CA VAL A 121 -6.78 -2.86 -6.00
C VAL A 121 -6.14 -1.65 -6.68
N PHE A 122 -6.78 -1.16 -7.74
CA PHE A 122 -6.42 0.08 -8.40
C PHE A 122 -7.66 0.94 -8.64
N GLN A 123 -7.56 2.25 -8.42
CA GLN A 123 -8.60 3.19 -8.79
C GLN A 123 -8.27 3.78 -10.17
N LYS A 124 -9.23 3.70 -11.09
CA LYS A 124 -9.13 4.34 -12.40
C LYS A 124 -9.81 5.70 -12.33
N GLY A 125 -9.04 6.78 -12.55
CA GLY A 125 -9.56 8.13 -12.75
C GLY A 125 -10.34 8.29 -14.06
#